data_AF-M5BXM3-F1
#
_entry.id   AF-M5BXM3-F1
#
_cell.length_a   1.000
_cell.length_b   1.000
_cell.length_c   1.000
_cell.angle_alpha   90.00
_cell.angle_beta   90.00
_cell.angle_gamma   90.00
#
_symmetry.space_group_name_H-M   'P 1'
#
loop_
_entity.id
_entity.type
_entity.pdbx_description
1 polymer ?
#
loop_
_entity_poly.entity_id
_entity_poly.type
_entity_poly.pdbx_seq_one_letter_code
_entity_poly.pdbx_strand_id
1 'polypeptide(L)'
;MDKYLSYWALMAYDYSGGWSTVSDYLANVYGGAFSGVSTSESTKWYLKNGASKEKFAIGMPIYGRGFQNTAGIFQPFEGVGAGTWEAGVYDYKALPFANATVYNDFKNISSYSYDPIKKELISYTTPAIAAETVKWLSRQGLAGGKHLF
;
A
#
# COMPACT_ATOMS: atom_id res chain seq x y z
N MET A 1 -24.39 -4.21 9.11
CA MET A 1 -23.71 -2.91 9.15
C MET A 1 -24.07 -2.06 7.95
N ASP A 2 -24.00 -2.60 6.73
CA ASP A 2 -24.24 -1.86 5.47
C ASP A 2 -25.49 -0.95 5.45
N LYS A 3 -26.65 -1.43 5.94
CA LYS A 3 -27.91 -0.68 5.94
C LYS A 3 -27.90 0.64 6.74
N TYR A 4 -26.89 0.84 7.60
CA TYR A 4 -26.72 2.05 8.40
C TYR A 4 -25.57 2.93 7.93
N LEU A 5 -24.80 2.49 6.93
CA LEU A 5 -23.65 3.22 6.40
C LEU A 5 -24.00 3.90 5.08
N SER A 6 -23.51 5.13 4.91
CA SER A 6 -23.50 5.81 3.63
C SER A 6 -22.41 5.26 2.70
N TYR A 7 -21.27 4.86 3.26
CA TYR A 7 -20.18 4.21 2.54
C TYR A 7 -19.33 3.36 3.49
N TRP A 8 -18.65 2.37 2.92
CA TRP A 8 -17.53 1.67 3.53
C TRP A 8 -16.23 2.33 3.08
N ALA A 9 -15.33 2.57 4.02
CA ALA A 9 -14.02 3.13 3.76
C ALA A 9 -12.96 2.08 4.11
N LEU A 10 -12.60 1.23 3.13
CA LEU A 10 -11.57 0.22 3.34
C LEU A 10 -10.20 0.90 3.40
N MET A 11 -9.53 0.79 4.56
CA MET A 11 -8.14 1.24 4.73
C MET A 11 -7.20 0.22 4.08
N ALA A 12 -7.05 0.29 2.77
CA ALA A 12 -6.33 -0.68 1.95
C ALA A 12 -4.82 -0.40 1.90
N TYR A 13 -4.24 -0.13 3.06
CA TYR A 13 -2.84 0.25 3.29
C TYR A 13 -2.41 -0.23 4.68
N ASP A 14 -1.15 0.02 5.05
CA ASP A 14 -0.54 -0.51 6.27
C ASP A 14 -0.54 -2.05 6.34
N TYR A 15 -0.34 -2.70 5.19
CA TYR A 15 -0.17 -4.16 5.17
C TYR A 15 1.20 -4.59 5.68
N SER A 16 2.19 -3.70 5.65
CA SER A 16 3.52 -3.94 6.18
C SER A 16 4.14 -2.69 6.78
N GLY A 17 5.10 -2.87 7.69
CA GLY A 17 5.76 -1.79 8.41
C GLY A 17 6.71 -2.34 9.47
N GLY A 18 6.98 -1.56 10.52
CA GLY A 18 7.90 -1.97 11.59
C GLY A 18 7.46 -3.20 12.40
N TRP A 19 6.21 -3.63 12.26
CA TRP A 19 5.66 -4.86 12.84
C TRP A 19 5.87 -6.10 11.96
N SER A 20 6.37 -5.93 10.72
CA SER A 20 6.62 -7.03 9.79
C SER A 20 7.96 -7.72 10.06
N THR A 21 8.09 -8.99 9.68
CA THR A 21 9.36 -9.73 9.79
C THR A 21 10.28 -9.52 8.59
N VAL A 22 9.72 -9.12 7.45
CA VAL A 22 10.43 -8.78 6.21
C VAL A 22 9.84 -7.50 5.62
N SER A 23 10.60 -6.83 4.77
CA SER A 23 10.08 -5.73 3.94
C SER A 23 8.99 -6.26 3.00
N ASP A 24 7.90 -5.53 2.84
CA ASP A 24 6.78 -5.90 1.96
C ASP A 24 6.11 -4.60 1.47
N TYR A 25 5.05 -4.74 0.68
CA TYR A 25 4.27 -3.67 0.13
C TYR A 25 3.38 -3.03 1.19
N LEU A 26 3.28 -1.70 1.14
CA LEU A 26 2.38 -0.92 1.99
C LEU A 26 0.91 -1.17 1.64
N ALA A 27 0.60 -1.28 0.34
CA ALA A 27 -0.76 -1.22 -0.20
C ALA A 27 -0.93 -2.00 -1.52
N ASN A 28 -0.53 -3.28 -1.55
CA ASN A 28 -0.67 -4.12 -2.73
C ASN A 28 -2.14 -4.49 -3.02
N VAL A 29 -2.55 -4.45 -4.30
CA VAL A 29 -3.89 -4.91 -4.69
C VAL A 29 -3.98 -6.42 -4.65
N TYR A 30 -2.98 -7.11 -5.22
CA TYR A 30 -2.86 -8.56 -5.23
C TYR A 30 -1.60 -9.00 -4.48
N GLY A 31 -1.45 -10.29 -4.19
CA GLY A 31 -0.28 -10.83 -3.49
C GLY A 31 -0.51 -10.90 -1.97
N GLY A 32 0.46 -10.42 -1.19
CA GLY A 32 0.48 -10.56 0.27
C GLY A 32 1.12 -11.86 0.73
N ALA A 33 2.22 -12.27 0.08
CA ALA A 33 2.90 -13.53 0.41
C ALA A 33 3.45 -13.56 1.84
N PHE A 34 3.88 -12.41 2.38
CA PHE A 34 4.40 -12.31 3.74
C PHE A 34 3.46 -11.54 4.66
N SER A 35 2.84 -10.45 4.20
CA SER A 35 1.81 -9.74 4.96
C SER A 35 0.54 -10.57 5.22
N GLY A 36 0.24 -11.57 4.37
CA GLY A 36 -0.99 -12.36 4.43
C GLY A 36 -2.25 -11.58 4.01
N VAL A 37 -2.09 -10.33 3.56
CA VAL A 37 -3.21 -9.42 3.26
C VAL A 37 -3.05 -8.81 1.87
N SER A 38 -4.18 -8.66 1.18
CA SER A 38 -4.28 -7.92 -0.08
C SER A 38 -5.61 -7.21 -0.19
N THR A 39 -5.64 -6.13 -0.97
CA THR A 39 -6.88 -5.35 -1.19
C THR A 39 -7.92 -6.18 -1.93
N SER A 40 -7.51 -7.02 -2.89
CA SER A 40 -8.45 -7.84 -3.66
C SER A 40 -9.20 -8.85 -2.80
N GLU A 41 -8.48 -9.60 -1.96
CA GLU A 41 -9.11 -10.61 -1.10
C GLU A 41 -9.94 -9.96 0.01
N SER A 42 -9.46 -8.85 0.60
CA SER A 42 -10.23 -8.07 1.57
C SER A 42 -11.54 -7.56 0.96
N THR A 43 -11.48 -6.94 -0.21
CA THR A 43 -12.66 -6.44 -0.93
C THR A 43 -13.65 -7.57 -1.22
N LYS A 44 -13.16 -8.69 -1.76
CA LYS A 44 -13.99 -9.86 -2.05
C LYS A 44 -14.68 -10.39 -0.80
N TRP A 45 -13.98 -10.42 0.34
CA TRP A 45 -14.56 -10.85 1.61
C TRP A 45 -15.69 -9.91 2.06
N TYR A 46 -15.50 -8.59 2.05
CA TYR A 46 -16.54 -7.63 2.44
C TYR A 46 -17.79 -7.74 1.56
N LEU A 47 -17.60 -7.79 0.25
CA LEU A 47 -18.72 -7.90 -0.69
C LEU A 47 -19.48 -9.22 -0.52
N LYS A 48 -18.77 -10.33 -0.30
CA LYS A 48 -19.39 -11.63 -0.01
C LYS A 48 -20.20 -11.60 1.30
N ASN A 49 -19.82 -10.77 2.25
CA ASN A 49 -20.47 -10.62 3.56
C ASN A 49 -21.46 -9.45 3.62
N GLY A 50 -21.95 -8.98 2.45
CA GLY A 50 -23.09 -8.07 2.37
C GLY A 50 -22.76 -6.59 2.37
N ALA A 51 -21.50 -6.20 2.13
CA ALA A 51 -21.18 -4.83 1.79
C ALA A 51 -21.63 -4.51 0.35
N SER A 52 -22.36 -3.41 0.18
CA SER A 52 -22.81 -2.91 -1.12
C SER A 52 -21.64 -2.35 -1.94
N LYS A 53 -21.50 -2.77 -3.21
CA LYS A 53 -20.42 -2.33 -4.11
C LYS A 53 -20.43 -0.82 -4.33
N GLU A 54 -21.62 -0.27 -4.54
CA GLU A 54 -21.92 1.15 -4.74
C GLU A 54 -21.62 2.02 -3.51
N LYS A 55 -21.43 1.41 -2.35
CA LYS A 55 -21.01 2.07 -1.11
C LYS A 55 -19.54 1.84 -0.79
N PHE A 56 -18.85 0.98 -1.52
CA PHE A 56 -17.52 0.49 -1.13
C PHE A 56 -16.42 1.36 -1.73
N ALA A 57 -15.75 2.15 -0.90
CA ALA A 57 -14.61 2.98 -1.27
C ALA A 57 -13.32 2.40 -0.74
N ILE A 58 -12.25 2.53 -1.54
CA ILE A 58 -10.93 2.00 -1.21
C ILE A 58 -9.97 3.16 -0.96
N GLY A 59 -9.35 3.15 0.21
CA GLY A 59 -8.31 4.07 0.64
C GLY A 59 -7.00 3.85 -0.09
N MET A 60 -6.31 4.93 -0.48
CA MET A 60 -4.95 4.89 -1.01
C MET A 60 -4.01 5.73 -0.12
N PRO A 61 -2.82 5.22 0.23
CA PRO A 61 -1.89 5.94 1.07
C PRO A 61 -1.21 7.08 0.28
N ILE A 62 -0.99 8.21 0.94
CA ILE A 62 -0.19 9.35 0.43
C ILE A 62 1.12 9.49 1.21
N TYR A 63 1.63 8.36 1.69
CA TYR A 63 2.87 8.23 2.41
C TYR A 63 3.54 6.92 2.01
N GLY A 64 4.80 6.76 2.39
CA GLY A 64 5.54 5.52 2.28
C GLY A 64 5.96 4.96 3.62
N ARG A 65 6.20 3.65 3.68
CA ARG A 65 6.82 2.99 4.83
C ARG A 65 8.22 2.51 4.54
N GLY A 66 9.15 2.86 5.43
CA GLY A 66 10.57 2.59 5.31
C GLY A 66 10.99 1.27 5.96
N PHE A 67 12.00 0.65 5.35
CA PHE A 67 12.70 -0.53 5.84
C PHE A 67 14.19 -0.30 5.61
N GLN A 68 14.98 -0.33 6.67
CA GLN A 68 16.42 -0.04 6.65
C GLN A 68 17.23 -1.33 6.71
N ASN A 69 18.50 -1.25 6.31
CA ASN A 69 19.43 -2.38 6.35
C ASN A 69 18.89 -3.64 5.66
N THR A 70 18.09 -3.45 4.60
CA THR A 70 17.44 -4.54 3.87
C THR A 70 18.11 -4.75 2.52
N ALA A 71 18.12 -5.98 2.03
CA ALA A 71 18.67 -6.30 0.70
C ALA A 71 17.68 -5.98 -0.44
N GLY A 72 16.43 -5.65 -0.14
CA GLY A 72 15.38 -5.36 -1.12
C GLY A 72 13.99 -5.70 -0.59
N ILE A 73 13.01 -5.79 -1.49
CA ILE A 73 11.63 -6.20 -1.14
C ILE A 73 11.61 -7.69 -0.75
N PHE A 74 10.77 -8.07 0.22
CA PHE A 74 10.65 -9.44 0.75
C PHE A 74 11.90 -9.99 1.44
N GLN A 75 12.74 -9.10 1.96
CA GLN A 75 13.96 -9.47 2.66
C GLN A 75 13.89 -9.01 4.11
N PRO A 76 14.65 -9.66 5.02
CA PRO A 76 14.84 -9.15 6.37
C PRO A 76 15.32 -7.68 6.35
N PHE A 77 14.98 -6.95 7.40
CA PHE A 77 15.34 -5.55 7.58
C PHE A 77 15.67 -5.29 9.05
N GLU A 78 16.39 -4.22 9.33
CA GLU A 78 16.69 -3.79 10.69
C GLU A 78 16.45 -2.28 10.81
N GLY A 79 15.36 -1.93 11.49
CA GLY A 79 14.89 -0.56 11.64
C GLY A 79 14.05 -0.06 10.46
N VAL A 80 13.27 0.99 10.70
CA VAL A 80 12.34 1.57 9.71
C VAL A 80 12.77 2.95 9.22
N GLY A 81 13.81 3.53 9.84
CA GLY A 81 14.28 4.88 9.55
C GLY A 81 13.53 5.94 10.35
N ALA A 82 13.98 7.19 10.24
CA ALA A 82 13.46 8.30 11.05
C ALA A 82 12.05 8.76 10.62
N GLY A 83 11.73 8.64 9.32
CA GLY A 83 10.50 9.18 8.74
C GLY A 83 10.44 10.72 8.71
N THR A 84 9.35 11.26 8.17
CA THR A 84 9.08 12.71 8.08
C THR A 84 8.45 13.24 9.36
N TRP A 85 7.52 12.49 9.95
CA TRP A 85 6.76 12.89 11.15
C TRP A 85 6.78 11.82 12.25
N GLU A 86 6.83 10.55 11.84
CA GLU A 86 6.93 9.39 12.72
C GLU A 86 7.96 8.42 12.14
N ALA A 87 8.67 7.70 13.02
CA ALA A 87 9.61 6.66 12.63
C ALA A 87 9.02 5.73 11.56
N GLY A 88 9.73 5.63 10.43
CA GLY A 88 9.36 4.76 9.33
C GLY A 88 8.24 5.25 8.42
N VAL A 89 7.66 6.44 8.64
CA VAL A 89 6.61 7.01 7.78
C VAL A 89 7.13 8.23 7.04
N TYR A 90 7.08 8.21 5.71
CA TYR A 90 7.60 9.26 4.85
C TYR A 90 6.49 9.90 4.02
N ASP A 91 6.41 11.24 4.01
CA ASP A 91 5.46 11.95 3.17
C ASP A 91 5.69 11.64 1.68
N TYR A 92 4.63 11.38 0.92
CA TYR A 92 4.76 11.11 -0.52
C TYR A 92 5.47 12.24 -1.28
N LYS A 93 5.24 13.51 -0.91
CA LYS A 93 5.89 14.67 -1.56
C LYS A 93 7.41 14.70 -1.41
N ALA A 94 7.96 13.93 -0.46
CA ALA A 94 9.41 13.80 -0.26
C ALA A 94 10.01 12.61 -1.03
N LEU A 95 9.18 11.79 -1.68
CA LEU A 95 9.58 10.56 -2.35
C LEU A 95 9.58 10.71 -3.89
N PRO A 96 10.47 9.99 -4.60
CA PRO A 96 11.57 9.18 -4.07
C PRO A 96 12.72 10.07 -3.56
N PHE A 97 13.52 9.53 -2.64
CA PHE A 97 14.77 10.18 -2.26
C PHE A 97 15.82 10.12 -3.39
N ALA A 98 16.75 11.06 -3.37
CA ALA A 98 17.87 11.08 -4.29
C ALA A 98 18.65 9.74 -4.22
N ASN A 99 19.06 9.25 -5.40
CA ASN A 99 19.76 7.98 -5.62
C ASN A 99 18.93 6.70 -5.39
N ALA A 100 17.67 6.81 -4.95
CA ALA A 100 16.78 5.67 -4.91
C ALA A 100 16.21 5.37 -6.31
N THR A 101 16.19 4.09 -6.70
CA THR A 101 15.53 3.64 -7.92
C THR A 101 14.09 3.24 -7.61
N VAL A 102 13.14 3.67 -8.44
CA VAL A 102 11.71 3.34 -8.29
C VAL A 102 11.37 2.06 -9.06
N TYR A 103 10.67 1.15 -8.39
CA TYR A 103 10.20 -0.12 -8.94
C TYR A 103 8.67 -0.17 -8.88
N ASN A 104 8.04 -0.44 -10.03
CA ASN A 104 6.60 -0.64 -10.15
C ASN A 104 6.33 -2.13 -10.43
N ASP A 105 5.67 -2.80 -9.50
CA ASP A 105 5.16 -4.15 -9.67
C ASP A 105 3.71 -4.09 -10.16
N PHE A 106 3.53 -4.19 -11.47
CA PHE A 106 2.21 -4.21 -12.10
C PHE A 106 1.44 -5.51 -11.89
N LYS A 107 2.11 -6.61 -11.50
CA LYS A 107 1.45 -7.88 -11.19
C LYS A 107 0.69 -7.78 -9.87
N ASN A 108 1.33 -7.23 -8.84
CA ASN A 108 0.70 -7.03 -7.53
C ASN A 108 0.01 -5.66 -7.40
N ILE A 109 0.20 -4.77 -8.38
CA ILE A 109 -0.22 -3.36 -8.36
C ILE A 109 0.32 -2.69 -7.09
N SER A 110 1.64 -2.64 -7.00
CA SER A 110 2.34 -1.98 -5.90
C SER A 110 3.68 -1.39 -6.35
N SER A 111 4.29 -0.59 -5.50
CA SER A 111 5.58 0.04 -5.80
C SER A 111 6.42 0.28 -4.56
N TYR A 112 7.71 0.47 -4.81
CA TYR A 112 8.68 0.87 -3.80
C TYR A 112 9.85 1.60 -4.47
N SER A 113 10.62 2.36 -3.69
CA SER A 113 11.95 2.80 -4.07
C SER A 113 13.01 2.06 -3.27
N TYR A 114 14.20 1.87 -3.85
CA TYR A 114 15.32 1.26 -3.16
C TYR A 114 16.63 1.99 -3.46
N ASP A 115 17.37 2.31 -2.40
CA ASP A 115 18.75 2.82 -2.44
C ASP A 115 19.70 1.70 -1.99
N PRO A 116 20.52 1.12 -2.89
CA PRO A 116 21.41 0.01 -2.55
C PRO A 116 22.62 0.43 -1.70
N ILE A 117 22.98 1.71 -1.70
CA ILE A 117 24.10 2.23 -0.89
C ILE A 117 23.65 2.36 0.57
N LYS A 118 22.48 2.95 0.79
CA LYS A 118 21.88 3.08 2.13
C LYS A 118 21.21 1.79 2.61
N LYS A 119 20.94 0.85 1.70
CA LYS A 119 20.09 -0.34 1.94
C LYS A 119 18.72 0.07 2.49
N GLU A 120 18.18 1.13 1.92
CA GLU A 120 16.90 1.74 2.30
C GLU A 120 15.84 1.39 1.26
N LEU A 121 14.76 0.75 1.71
CA LEU A 121 13.57 0.51 0.91
C LEU A 121 12.42 1.36 1.47
N ILE A 122 11.67 2.00 0.58
CA ILE A 122 10.43 2.69 0.96
C ILE A 122 9.30 2.17 0.07
N SER A 123 8.30 1.51 0.65
CA SER A 123 7.09 1.13 -0.09
C SER A 123 6.07 2.25 -0.05
N TYR A 124 5.62 2.70 -1.21
CA TYR A 124 4.64 3.78 -1.40
C TYR A 124 3.95 3.63 -2.75
N THR A 125 2.85 4.33 -2.98
CA THR A 125 2.11 4.29 -4.25
C THR A 125 2.62 5.36 -5.22
N THR A 126 3.20 4.95 -6.35
CA THR A 126 3.58 5.88 -7.43
C THR A 126 2.36 6.30 -8.27
N PRO A 127 2.45 7.37 -9.10
CA PRO A 127 1.36 7.74 -9.99
C PRO A 127 0.96 6.63 -10.97
N ALA A 128 1.92 5.83 -11.44
CA ALA A 128 1.66 4.71 -12.34
C ALA A 128 0.84 3.62 -11.63
N ILE A 129 1.19 3.28 -10.39
CA ILE A 129 0.44 2.31 -9.60
C ILE A 129 -0.92 2.86 -9.17
N ALA A 130 -1.02 4.15 -8.82
CA ALA A 130 -2.31 4.79 -8.55
C ALA A 130 -3.27 4.67 -9.75
N ALA A 131 -2.77 4.92 -10.96
CA ALA A 131 -3.57 4.76 -12.18
C ALA A 131 -4.04 3.31 -12.39
N GLU A 132 -3.17 2.32 -12.14
CA GLU A 132 -3.55 0.91 -12.22
C GLU A 132 -4.54 0.48 -11.13
N THR A 133 -4.40 1.01 -9.91
CA THR A 133 -5.37 0.81 -8.83
C THR A 133 -6.73 1.37 -9.22
N VAL A 134 -6.80 2.59 -9.79
CA VAL A 134 -8.06 3.17 -10.27
C VAL A 134 -8.69 2.33 -11.40
N LYS A 135 -7.89 1.83 -12.35
CA LYS A 135 -8.38 0.89 -13.39
C LYS A 135 -8.91 -0.40 -12.77
N TRP A 136 -8.24 -0.92 -11.75
CA TRP A 136 -8.70 -2.09 -11.01
C TRP A 136 -10.03 -1.82 -10.30
N LEU A 137 -10.17 -0.70 -9.59
CA LEU A 137 -11.42 -0.28 -8.91
C LEU A 137 -12.60 -0.19 -9.88
N SER A 138 -12.37 0.43 -11.05
CA SER A 138 -13.38 0.55 -12.10
C SER A 138 -13.87 -0.83 -12.59
N ARG A 139 -12.94 -1.78 -12.80
CA ARG A 139 -13.28 -3.17 -13.19
C ARG A 139 -14.09 -3.93 -12.14
N GLN A 140 -13.98 -3.56 -10.87
CA GLN A 140 -14.75 -4.20 -9.79
C GLN A 140 -16.19 -3.66 -9.67
N GLY A 141 -16.49 -2.51 -10.32
CA GLY A 141 -17.78 -1.83 -10.20
C GLY A 141 -18.00 -1.19 -8.82
N LEU A 142 -16.93 -0.73 -8.17
CA LEU A 142 -16.97 -0.11 -6.84
C LEU A 142 -17.26 1.39 -6.94
N ALA A 143 -17.64 1.99 -5.81
CA ALA A 143 -17.99 3.41 -5.70
C ALA A 143 -16.85 4.38 -6.09
N GLY A 144 -15.59 3.90 -6.11
CA GLY A 144 -14.39 4.65 -6.50
C GLY A 144 -13.27 4.58 -5.46
N GLY A 145 -12.18 5.32 -5.71
CA GLY A 145 -11.08 5.49 -4.75
C GLY A 145 -11.33 6.71 -3.86
N LYS A 146 -11.04 6.60 -2.55
CA LYS A 146 -11.07 7.75 -1.62
C LYS A 146 -9.70 7.96 -1.00
N HIS A 147 -9.36 9.23 -0.80
CA HIS A 147 -8.27 9.62 0.08
C HIS A 147 -8.85 9.86 1.49
N LEU A 148 -8.25 9.28 2.52
CA LEU A 148 -8.67 9.46 3.91
C LEU A 148 -7.53 10.18 4.63
N PHE A 149 -7.87 11.33 5.23
CA PHE A 149 -6.98 12.24 5.95
C PHE A 149 -6.64 11.72 7.35
#